data_AF-A0A3B9YW43-F1
#
_entry.id   AF-A0A3B9YW43-F1
#
_cell.length_a   1.000
_cell.length_b   1.000
_cell.length_c   1.000
_cell.angle_alpha   90.00
_cell.angle_beta   90.00
_cell.angle_gamma   90.00
#
_symmetry.space_group_name_H-M   'P 1'
#
loop_
_entity.id
_entity.type
_entity.pdbx_description
1 polymer ?
#
loop_
_entity_poly.entity_id
_entity_poly.type
_entity_poly.pdbx_seq_one_letter_code
_entity_poly.pdbx_strand_id
1 'polypeptide(L)'
;PKVRAMELIHAIEPVARGPYCGAIGFAGPGIAAFNVAIRTLQFRGQTGVMGVGSGIVADSRAREEFQECLLKARFLTAPVRPLTLLDTALWTRS
;
A
#
# COMPACT_ATOMS: atom_id res chain seq x y z
N PRO A 1 -19.19 -8.16 -4.93
CA PRO A 1 -18.70 -9.28 -4.07
C PRO A 1 -17.17 -9.36 -4.07
N LYS A 2 -16.53 -9.49 -2.88
CA LYS A 2 -15.06 -9.50 -2.72
C LYS A 2 -14.36 -10.56 -3.57
N VAL A 3 -14.91 -11.77 -3.62
CA VAL A 3 -14.36 -12.90 -4.39
C VAL A 3 -14.23 -12.53 -5.87
N ARG A 4 -15.30 -12.01 -6.48
CA ARG A 4 -15.30 -11.62 -7.89
C ARG A 4 -14.26 -10.54 -8.21
N ALA A 5 -14.08 -9.57 -7.30
CA ALA A 5 -13.04 -8.55 -7.48
C ALA A 5 -11.63 -9.16 -7.45
N MET A 6 -11.38 -10.10 -6.53
CA MET A 6 -10.08 -10.79 -6.45
C MET A 6 -9.81 -11.67 -7.68
N GLU A 7 -10.82 -12.34 -8.23
CA GLU A 7 -10.70 -13.10 -9.48
C GLU A 7 -10.31 -12.20 -10.67
N LEU A 8 -10.98 -11.05 -10.81
CA LEU A 8 -10.67 -10.09 -11.86
C LEU A 8 -9.25 -9.54 -11.71
N ILE A 9 -8.87 -9.14 -10.50
CA ILE A 9 -7.50 -8.71 -10.18
C ILE A 9 -6.49 -9.77 -10.60
N HIS A 10 -6.72 -11.03 -10.23
CA HIS A 10 -5.82 -12.13 -10.57
C HIS A 10 -5.73 -12.38 -12.07
N ALA A 11 -6.83 -12.17 -12.82
CA ALA A 11 -6.86 -12.36 -14.26
C ALA A 11 -6.17 -11.23 -15.05
N ILE A 12 -6.18 -10.00 -14.53
CA ILE A 12 -5.66 -8.81 -15.24
C ILE A 12 -4.25 -8.41 -14.83
N GLU A 13 -3.83 -8.72 -13.59
CA GLU A 13 -2.50 -8.36 -13.13
C GLU A 13 -1.46 -9.38 -13.56
N PRO A 14 -0.32 -8.95 -14.13
CA PRO A 14 0.66 -9.86 -14.70
C PRO A 14 1.47 -10.63 -13.66
N VAL A 15 1.39 -10.25 -12.39
CA VAL A 15 2.19 -10.79 -11.30
C VAL A 15 1.37 -10.88 -10.01
N ALA A 16 1.76 -11.80 -9.13
CA ALA A 16 1.20 -11.85 -7.79
C ALA A 16 1.57 -10.59 -6.99
N ARG A 17 0.61 -10.04 -6.23
CA ARG A 17 0.77 -8.80 -5.44
C ARG A 17 1.78 -8.90 -4.28
N GLY A 18 2.17 -10.12 -3.89
CA GLY A 18 3.02 -10.34 -2.73
C GLY A 18 2.38 -9.72 -1.46
N PRO A 19 3.11 -8.91 -0.68
CA PRO A 19 2.55 -8.30 0.52
C PRO A 19 1.51 -7.21 0.21
N TYR A 20 1.46 -6.64 -0.99
CA TYR A 20 0.58 -5.50 -1.30
C TYR A 20 -0.91 -5.85 -1.11
N CYS A 21 -1.63 -5.02 -0.35
CA CYS A 21 -3.00 -5.25 0.14
C CYS A 21 -3.17 -6.49 1.03
N GLY A 22 -2.08 -7.11 1.48
CA GLY A 22 -2.07 -8.12 2.55
C GLY A 22 -2.10 -7.49 3.94
N ALA A 23 -1.76 -8.28 4.96
CA ALA A 23 -1.71 -7.84 6.35
C ALA A 23 -0.26 -7.85 6.89
N ILE A 24 0.11 -6.80 7.62
CA ILE A 24 1.37 -6.68 8.36
C ILE A 24 1.03 -6.38 9.81
N GLY A 25 1.60 -7.12 10.74
CA GLY A 25 1.27 -6.94 12.15
C GLY A 25 1.87 -8.00 13.05
N PHE A 26 1.31 -8.11 14.25
CA PHE A 26 1.72 -9.02 15.29
C PHE A 26 0.53 -9.83 15.77
N ALA A 27 0.78 -11.10 16.12
CA ALA A 27 -0.15 -11.95 16.83
C ALA A 27 0.59 -12.71 17.92
N GLY A 28 0.05 -12.69 19.13
CA GLY A 28 0.53 -13.41 20.30
C GLY A 28 -0.64 -13.89 21.17
N PRO A 29 -0.36 -14.52 22.33
CA PRO A 29 -1.41 -15.01 23.21
C PRO A 29 -2.38 -13.89 23.62
N GLY A 30 -3.64 -13.99 23.20
CA GLY A 30 -4.71 -13.05 23.56
C GLY A 30 -4.67 -11.69 22.88
N ILE A 31 -3.71 -11.42 21.97
CA ILE A 31 -3.61 -10.14 21.28
C ILE A 31 -3.18 -10.30 19.82
N ALA A 32 -3.85 -9.57 18.93
CA ALA A 32 -3.42 -9.44 17.56
C ALA A 32 -3.71 -8.03 17.06
N ALA A 33 -2.76 -7.45 16.33
CA ALA A 33 -2.89 -6.13 15.72
C ALA A 33 -2.28 -6.18 14.32
N PHE A 34 -3.08 -5.81 13.31
CA PHE A 34 -2.69 -5.84 11.91
C PHE A 34 -3.06 -4.55 11.20
N ASN A 35 -2.23 -4.16 10.25
CA ASN A 35 -2.47 -3.11 9.28
C ASN A 35 -2.47 -3.67 7.87
N VAL A 36 -3.13 -2.96 6.96
CA VAL A 36 -3.11 -3.30 5.53
C VAL A 36 -1.79 -2.81 4.93
N ALA A 37 -1.12 -3.69 4.20
CA ALA A 37 0.14 -3.41 3.52
C ALA A 37 -0.06 -2.54 2.27
N ILE A 38 -0.32 -1.25 2.48
CA ILE A 38 -0.34 -0.19 1.48
C ILE A 38 0.77 0.81 1.81
N ARG A 39 1.29 1.54 0.80
CA ARG A 39 2.45 2.42 0.96
C ARG A 39 3.64 1.70 1.65
N THR A 40 3.79 0.42 1.35
CA THR A 40 4.81 -0.46 1.93
C THR A 40 5.80 -0.87 0.86
N LEU A 41 7.09 -0.69 1.13
CA LEU A 41 8.18 -1.03 0.22
C LEU A 41 8.77 -2.39 0.59
N GLN A 42 8.76 -3.34 -0.35
CA GLN A 42 9.42 -4.63 -0.21
C GLN A 42 10.79 -4.59 -0.88
N PHE A 43 11.85 -4.88 -0.13
CA PHE A 43 13.21 -4.95 -0.67
C PHE A 43 13.65 -6.38 -0.95
N ARG A 44 14.36 -6.56 -2.07
CA ARG A 44 15.14 -7.76 -2.41
C ARG A 44 16.50 -7.31 -2.90
N GLY A 45 17.52 -7.45 -2.05
CA GLY A 45 18.84 -6.89 -2.31
C GLY A 45 18.78 -5.38 -2.51
N GLN A 46 19.24 -4.89 -3.66
CA GLN A 46 19.23 -3.46 -4.02
C GLN A 46 17.94 -3.01 -4.72
N THR A 47 16.97 -3.90 -4.95
CA THR A 47 15.71 -3.56 -5.62
C THR A 47 14.57 -3.43 -4.61
N GLY A 48 13.85 -2.31 -4.65
CA GLY A 48 12.62 -2.09 -3.90
C GLY A 48 11.39 -2.12 -4.82
N VAL A 49 10.32 -2.80 -4.40
CA VAL A 49 9.02 -2.84 -5.09
C VAL A 49 7.93 -2.39 -4.14
N MET A 50 7.08 -1.46 -4.58
CA MET A 50 5.89 -1.02 -3.85
C MET A 50 4.68 -1.11 -4.77
N GLY A 51 3.62 -1.78 -4.29
CA GLY A 51 2.33 -1.81 -4.96
C GLY A 51 1.56 -0.49 -4.76
N VAL A 52 0.91 -0.04 -5.82
CA VAL A 52 0.08 1.16 -5.84
C VAL A 52 -1.15 0.89 -6.70
N GLY A 53 -2.31 1.43 -6.30
CA GLY A 53 -3.58 1.14 -6.95
C GLY A 53 -4.66 2.11 -6.53
N SER A 54 -5.79 2.03 -7.23
CA SER A 54 -7.00 2.82 -6.99
C SER A 54 -8.25 1.94 -6.99
N GLY A 55 -9.33 2.45 -6.41
CA GLY A 55 -10.62 1.76 -6.40
C GLY A 55 -11.44 2.13 -7.64
N ILE A 56 -11.77 1.16 -8.48
CA ILE A 56 -12.55 1.39 -9.70
C ILE A 56 -14.04 1.20 -9.41
N VAL A 57 -14.84 2.21 -9.78
CA VAL A 57 -16.31 2.17 -9.76
C VAL A 57 -16.87 2.44 -11.17
N ALA A 58 -18.18 2.32 -11.35
CA ALA A 58 -18.82 2.42 -12.67
C ALA A 58 -18.53 3.75 -13.40
N ASP A 59 -18.41 4.84 -12.64
CA ASP A 59 -18.17 6.18 -13.17
C ASP A 59 -16.67 6.57 -13.17
N SER A 60 -15.77 5.65 -12.80
CA SER A 60 -14.34 5.90 -12.77
C SER A 60 -13.80 6.21 -14.17
N ARG A 61 -12.89 7.19 -14.24
CA ARG A 61 -12.17 7.55 -15.46
C ARG A 61 -10.72 7.10 -15.35
N ALA A 62 -10.28 6.27 -16.28
CA ALA A 62 -8.94 5.65 -16.25
C ALA A 62 -7.81 6.66 -16.00
N ARG A 63 -7.89 7.86 -16.60
CA ARG A 63 -6.89 8.91 -16.40
C ARG A 63 -6.85 9.42 -14.96
N GLU A 64 -8.01 9.63 -14.35
CA GLU A 64 -8.13 10.16 -12.99
C GLU A 64 -7.63 9.13 -11.97
N GLU A 65 -8.01 7.86 -12.13
CA GLU A 65 -7.54 6.75 -11.31
C GLU A 65 -6.02 6.55 -11.39
N PHE A 66 -5.45 6.71 -12.58
CA PHE A 66 -4.00 6.67 -12.76
C PHE A 66 -3.30 7.84 -12.06
N GLN A 67 -3.87 9.05 -12.12
CA GLN A 67 -3.32 10.19 -11.35
C GLN A 67 -3.40 9.94 -9.85
N GLU A 68 -4.48 9.34 -9.34
CA GLU A 68 -4.58 8.96 -7.94
C GLU A 68 -3.48 7.95 -7.54
N CYS A 69 -3.21 6.95 -8.38
CA CYS A 69 -2.09 6.04 -8.18
C CYS A 69 -0.76 6.81 -8.09
N LEU A 70 -0.47 7.71 -9.04
CA LEU A 70 0.74 8.52 -8.99
C LEU A 70 0.83 9.37 -7.72
N LEU A 71 -0.28 9.97 -7.28
CA LEU A 71 -0.34 10.73 -6.03
C LEU A 71 -0.01 9.86 -4.81
N LYS A 72 -0.51 8.62 -4.74
CA LYS A 72 -0.15 7.66 -3.68
C LYS A 72 1.32 7.24 -3.74
N ALA A 73 1.89 7.15 -4.95
CA ALA A 73 3.30 6.80 -5.16
C ALA A 73 4.28 7.92 -4.77
N ARG A 74 3.82 9.19 -4.74
CA ARG A 74 4.65 10.35 -4.38
C ARG A 74 5.34 10.23 -3.02
N PHE A 75 4.83 9.41 -2.10
CA PHE A 75 5.52 9.10 -0.86
C PHE A 75 6.97 8.62 -1.08
N LEU A 76 7.21 7.82 -2.13
CA LEU A 76 8.56 7.34 -2.47
C LEU A 76 9.27 8.19 -3.53
N THR A 77 8.53 8.89 -4.39
CA THR A 77 9.11 9.57 -5.56
C THR A 77 9.31 11.08 -5.37
N ALA A 78 8.69 11.69 -4.36
CA ALA A 78 8.90 13.10 -4.06
C ALA A 78 10.29 13.34 -3.46
N PRO A 79 10.87 14.55 -3.64
CA PRO A 79 12.09 14.93 -2.96
C PRO A 79 11.91 14.75 -1.45
N VAL A 80 12.84 14.05 -0.81
CA VAL A 80 12.86 13.91 0.64
C VAL A 80 13.05 15.31 1.22
N ARG A 81 11.97 15.89 1.76
CA ARG A 81 12.10 17.04 2.63
C ARG A 81 12.74 16.55 3.93
N PRO A 82 13.66 17.31 4.53
CA PRO A 82 14.15 17.01 5.86
C PRO A 82 12.94 16.87 6.78
N LEU A 83 12.78 15.71 7.42
CA LEU A 83 11.76 15.52 8.45
C LEU A 83 12.08 16.52 9.56
N THR A 84 11.13 17.41 9.84
CA THR A 84 11.27 18.36 10.94
C THR A 84 10.58 17.80 12.17
N LEU A 85 11.02 18.23 13.36
CA LEU A 85 10.59 17.70 14.67
C LEU A 85 9.05 17.67 14.88
N LEU A 86 8.29 18.42 14.08
CA LEU A 86 6.82 18.45 14.11
C LEU A 86 6.15 17.23 13.44
N ASP A 87 6.90 16.42 12.68
CA ASP A 87 6.35 15.30 11.89
C ASP A 87 6.35 13.95 12.65
N THR A 88 6.92 13.89 13.85
CA THR A 88 7.02 12.63 14.62
C THR A 88 5.83 12.49 15.57
N ALA A 89 4.86 11.63 15.21
CA ALA A 89 3.92 11.10 16.18
C ALA A 89 4.70 10.36 17.28
N LEU A 90 4.56 10.83 18.51
CA LEU A 90 5.09 10.23 19.74
C LEU A 90 4.69 8.75 19.81
N TRP A 91 5.66 7.87 19.58
CA TRP A 91 5.57 6.51 20.05
C TRP A 91 5.96 6.48 21.53
N THR A 92 4.97 6.61 22.41
CA THR A 92 5.16 6.32 23.84
C THR A 92 4.92 4.83 24.07
N ARG A 93 5.93 4.13 24.58
CA ARG A 93 5.78 2.79 25.16
C ARG A 93 4.90 2.90 26.39
N SER A 94 3.77 2.18 26.41
CA SER A 94 3.10 1.76 27.64
C SER A 94 3.74 0.47 28.15
#